data_AF-A0A930AHE6-F1
#
_entry.id   AF-A0A930AHE6-F1
#
_cell.length_a   1.000
_cell.length_b   1.000
_cell.length_c   1.000
_cell.angle_alpha   90.00
_cell.angle_beta   90.00
_cell.angle_gamma   90.00
#
_symmetry.space_group_name_H-M   'P 1'
#
loop_
_entity.id
_entity.type
_entity.pdbx_description
1 polymer ?
#
loop_
_entity_poly.entity_id
_entity_poly.type
_entity_poly.pdbx_seq_one_letter_code
_entity_poly.pdbx_strand_id
1 'polypeptide(L)'
;AITAMEDGILHLNPETAGANLVPEGKVLAQLYPVLTTEKKVTITTYVTSKDVSSLKQGETIRFTALDENNKEFVLTSTISNIDSNATKTEKGNFFKVEAETSLTDEQAEKLRYGIEGRAVVITGRKTYFNYYLDLFLRRD
;
A
#
# COMPACT_ATOMS: atom_id res chain seq x y z
N ALA A 1 28.80 -13.48 -11.78
CA ALA A 1 28.58 -12.29 -10.95
C ALA A 1 27.08 -12.17 -10.72
N ILE A 2 26.64 -11.78 -9.51
CA ILE A 2 25.22 -11.53 -9.22
C ILE A 2 24.95 -10.08 -9.61
N THR A 3 23.94 -9.85 -10.44
CA THR A 3 23.61 -8.52 -10.98
C THR A 3 22.13 -8.25 -10.80
N ALA A 4 21.78 -6.99 -10.54
CA ALA A 4 20.39 -6.53 -10.56
C ALA A 4 19.90 -6.39 -12.01
N MET A 5 18.59 -6.57 -12.23
CA MET A 5 17.97 -6.37 -13.54
C MET A 5 17.59 -4.91 -13.80
N GLU A 6 17.49 -4.10 -12.74
CA GLU A 6 17.03 -2.72 -12.79
C GLU A 6 17.91 -1.86 -11.86
N ASP A 7 17.82 -0.54 -12.04
CA ASP A 7 18.47 0.44 -11.18
C ASP A 7 17.63 0.71 -9.92
N GLY A 8 18.28 1.02 -8.79
CA GLY A 8 17.56 1.28 -7.55
C GLY A 8 18.45 1.48 -6.34
N ILE A 9 17.79 1.63 -5.19
CA ILE A 9 18.42 1.68 -3.88
C ILE A 9 18.54 0.25 -3.36
N LEU A 10 19.78 -0.19 -3.15
CA LEU A 10 20.09 -1.52 -2.64
C LEU A 10 19.96 -1.56 -1.12
N HIS A 11 19.10 -2.44 -0.62
CA HIS A 11 18.98 -2.76 0.80
C HIS A 11 19.58 -4.15 1.06
N LEU A 12 20.76 -4.19 1.69
CA LEU A 12 21.46 -5.45 1.96
C LEU A 12 20.74 -6.24 3.07
N ASN A 13 20.64 -7.56 2.91
CA ASN A 13 20.16 -8.42 3.98
C ASN A 13 21.23 -8.55 5.07
N PRO A 14 20.97 -8.11 6.32
CA PRO A 14 21.93 -8.21 7.41
C PRO A 14 22.34 -9.66 7.71
N GLU A 15 21.45 -10.63 7.51
CA GLU A 15 21.70 -12.05 7.80
C GLU A 15 22.77 -12.67 6.92
N THR A 16 22.99 -12.09 5.73
CA THR A 16 23.99 -12.55 4.77
C THR A 16 25.15 -11.58 4.61
N ALA A 17 25.15 -10.48 5.38
CA ALA A 17 26.17 -9.44 5.28
C ALA A 17 27.54 -9.98 5.72
N GLY A 18 28.53 -9.91 4.82
CA GLY A 18 29.89 -10.37 5.08
C GLY A 18 30.09 -11.90 5.03
N ALA A 19 29.05 -12.66 4.66
CA ALA A 19 29.18 -14.10 4.48
C ALA A 19 29.92 -14.44 3.16
N ASN A 20 30.94 -15.30 3.25
CA ASN A 20 31.65 -15.79 2.06
C ASN A 20 30.90 -16.92 1.34
N LEU A 21 29.95 -17.56 2.01
CA LEU A 21 29.14 -18.65 1.47
C LEU A 21 27.70 -18.47 1.93
N VAL A 22 26.78 -18.39 0.98
CA VAL A 22 25.35 -18.22 1.22
C VAL A 22 24.60 -19.34 0.47
N PRO A 23 23.66 -20.05 1.12
CA PRO A 23 22.87 -21.07 0.46
C PRO A 23 22.07 -20.52 -0.72
N GLU A 24 21.91 -21.32 -1.76
CA GLU A 24 21.05 -20.98 -2.89
C GLU A 24 19.60 -20.76 -2.42
N GLY A 25 18.95 -19.72 -2.96
CA GLY A 25 17.61 -19.30 -2.56
C GLY A 25 17.55 -18.41 -1.32
N LYS A 26 18.66 -18.19 -0.60
CA LYS A 26 18.69 -17.20 0.48
C LYS A 26 18.80 -15.78 -0.08
N VAL A 27 17.93 -14.88 0.38
CA VAL A 27 17.91 -13.48 -0.05
C VAL A 27 19.19 -12.77 0.39
N LEU A 28 19.90 -12.14 -0.57
CA LEU A 28 21.12 -11.37 -0.32
C LEU A 28 20.86 -9.88 -0.09
N ALA A 29 19.91 -9.34 -0.86
CA ALA A 29 19.53 -7.93 -0.84
C ALA A 29 18.16 -7.76 -1.50
N GLN A 30 17.53 -6.61 -1.24
CA GLN A 30 16.34 -6.14 -1.91
C GLN A 30 16.67 -4.86 -2.68
N LEU A 31 16.11 -4.70 -3.86
CA LEU A 31 16.26 -3.49 -4.65
C LEU A 31 14.95 -2.71 -4.63
N TYR A 32 15.03 -1.44 -4.24
CA TYR A 32 13.89 -0.53 -4.24
C TYR A 32 14.01 0.51 -5.35
N PRO A 33 12.97 0.75 -6.16
CA PRO A 33 13.02 1.77 -7.19
C PRO A 33 13.18 3.18 -6.58
N VAL A 34 13.94 4.04 -7.24
CA VAL A 34 14.19 5.41 -6.77
C VAL A 34 12.92 6.24 -6.90
N LEU A 35 12.36 6.67 -5.77
CA LEU A 35 11.07 7.38 -5.72
C LEU A 35 11.06 8.68 -6.53
N THR A 36 12.17 9.42 -6.53
CA THR A 36 12.29 10.69 -7.27
C THR A 36 12.27 10.50 -8.80
N THR A 37 12.65 9.31 -9.28
CA THR A 37 12.64 8.97 -10.70
C THR A 37 11.33 8.29 -11.10
N GLU A 38 10.99 7.18 -10.44
CA GLU A 38 9.82 6.36 -10.82
C GLU A 38 8.49 6.98 -10.41
N LYS A 39 8.49 7.75 -9.30
CA LYS A 39 7.32 8.42 -8.74
C LYS A 39 6.09 7.53 -8.59
N LYS A 40 6.25 6.22 -8.52
CA LYS A 40 5.14 5.26 -8.37
C LYS A 40 5.30 4.49 -7.09
N VAL A 41 4.24 4.41 -6.30
CA VAL A 41 4.24 3.64 -5.05
C VAL A 41 3.00 2.79 -4.91
N THR A 42 3.16 1.69 -4.18
CA THR A 42 2.10 0.75 -3.84
C THR A 42 1.86 0.79 -2.34
N ILE A 43 0.63 1.11 -1.94
CA ILE A 43 0.14 0.97 -0.57
C ILE A 43 -0.46 -0.43 -0.44
N THR A 44 0.03 -1.19 0.53
CA THR A 44 -0.48 -2.51 0.87
C THR A 44 -1.27 -2.43 2.17
N THR A 45 -2.47 -3.00 2.18
CA THR A 45 -3.28 -3.14 3.40
C THR A 45 -3.94 -4.51 3.45
N TYR A 46 -4.41 -4.91 4.63
CA TYR A 46 -5.08 -6.18 4.87
C TYR A 46 -6.48 -5.93 5.39
N VAL A 47 -7.47 -6.53 4.75
CA VAL A 47 -8.89 -6.37 5.08
C VAL A 47 -9.52 -7.70 5.47
N THR A 48 -10.56 -7.67 6.29
CA THR A 48 -11.22 -8.89 6.76
C THR A 48 -12.04 -9.55 5.64
N SER A 49 -12.36 -10.83 5.81
CA SER A 49 -13.25 -11.56 4.88
C SER A 49 -14.65 -10.93 4.77
N LYS A 50 -15.12 -10.24 5.81
CA LYS A 50 -16.41 -9.53 5.79
C LYS A 50 -16.32 -8.30 4.90
N ASP A 51 -15.26 -7.50 5.09
CA ASP A 51 -15.16 -6.18 4.48
C ASP A 51 -14.72 -6.25 3.01
N VAL A 52 -13.88 -7.24 2.65
CA VAL A 52 -13.38 -7.42 1.27
C VAL A 52 -14.49 -7.54 0.24
N SER A 53 -15.64 -8.11 0.64
CA SER A 53 -16.81 -8.30 -0.24
C SER A 53 -17.42 -6.98 -0.74
N SER A 54 -17.18 -5.89 -0.02
CA SER A 54 -17.65 -4.56 -0.40
C SER A 54 -16.64 -3.77 -1.24
N LEU A 55 -15.40 -4.25 -1.36
CA LEU A 55 -14.34 -3.56 -2.06
C LEU A 55 -14.27 -3.93 -3.53
N LYS A 56 -13.86 -2.97 -4.37
CA LYS A 56 -13.69 -3.17 -5.81
C LYS A 56 -12.39 -2.54 -6.30
N GLN A 57 -11.79 -3.18 -7.31
CA GLN A 57 -10.71 -2.57 -8.07
C GLN A 57 -11.20 -1.24 -8.67
N GLY A 58 -10.34 -0.21 -8.64
CA GLY A 58 -10.68 1.15 -9.06
C GLY A 58 -11.23 2.06 -7.97
N GLU A 59 -11.58 1.54 -6.79
CA GLU A 59 -11.97 2.40 -5.66
C GLU A 59 -10.80 3.20 -5.12
N THR A 60 -11.10 4.33 -4.48
CA THR A 60 -10.09 5.22 -3.91
C THR A 60 -9.73 4.80 -2.49
N ILE A 61 -8.43 4.67 -2.21
CA ILE A 61 -7.88 4.56 -0.86
C ILE A 61 -7.20 5.88 -0.50
N ARG A 62 -7.56 6.41 0.68
CA ARG A 62 -6.83 7.51 1.31
C ARG A 62 -5.90 6.95 2.37
N PHE A 63 -4.60 7.07 2.13
CA PHE A 63 -3.57 6.72 3.09
C PHE A 63 -3.08 7.98 3.81
N THR A 64 -3.02 7.91 5.13
CA THR A 64 -2.56 8.99 6.02
C THR A 64 -1.43 8.46 6.88
N ALA A 65 -0.29 9.12 6.88
CA ALA A 65 0.85 8.78 7.73
C ALA A 65 1.61 10.03 8.18
N LEU A 66 2.56 9.83 9.10
CA LEU A 66 3.47 10.87 9.57
C LEU A 66 4.81 10.73 8.86
N ASP A 67 5.41 11.86 8.48
CA ASP A 67 6.79 11.91 8.00
C ASP A 67 7.80 11.86 9.17
N GLU A 68 9.09 11.87 8.84
CA GLU A 68 10.18 11.89 9.82
C GLU A 68 10.15 13.10 10.77
N ASN A 69 9.41 14.15 10.42
CA ASN A 69 9.24 15.38 11.20
C ASN A 69 7.89 15.42 11.94
N ASN A 70 7.19 14.28 12.08
CA ASN A 70 5.85 14.17 12.64
C ASN A 70 4.79 15.04 11.93
N LYS A 71 5.00 15.38 10.66
CA LYS A 71 4.00 16.07 9.83
C LYS A 71 3.14 15.05 9.11
N GLU A 72 1.84 15.24 9.18
CA GLU A 72 0.88 14.40 8.49
C GLU A 72 0.96 14.65 6.97
N PHE A 73 1.00 13.56 6.20
CA PHE A 73 0.82 13.59 4.76
C PHE A 73 -0.28 12.60 4.34
N VAL A 74 -0.86 12.89 3.17
CA VAL A 74 -1.96 12.11 2.61
C VAL A 74 -1.63 11.69 1.20
N LEU A 75 -1.80 10.39 0.92
CA LEU A 75 -1.73 9.82 -0.42
C LEU A 75 -3.11 9.35 -0.84
N THR A 76 -3.59 9.87 -1.97
CA THR A 76 -4.81 9.38 -2.62
C THR A 76 -4.43 8.39 -3.69
N SER A 77 -4.93 7.17 -3.57
CA SER A 77 -4.48 6.03 -4.37
C SER A 77 -5.68 5.24 -4.89
N THR A 78 -5.46 4.46 -5.93
CA THR A 78 -6.52 3.66 -6.57
C THR A 78 -6.23 2.19 -6.34
N ILE A 79 -7.23 1.42 -5.88
CA ILE A 79 -7.09 -0.04 -5.71
C ILE A 79 -6.74 -0.66 -7.05
N SER A 80 -5.54 -1.22 -7.14
CA SER A 80 -5.02 -1.89 -8.32
C SER A 80 -5.21 -3.40 -8.24
N ASN A 81 -5.20 -3.99 -7.04
CA ASN A 81 -5.39 -5.42 -6.85
C ASN A 81 -6.05 -5.74 -5.50
N ILE A 82 -6.86 -6.80 -5.50
CA ILE A 82 -7.43 -7.43 -4.31
C ILE A 82 -7.18 -8.93 -4.49
N ASP A 83 -6.42 -9.52 -3.57
CA ASP A 83 -6.12 -10.95 -3.65
C ASP A 83 -7.42 -11.77 -3.62
N SER A 84 -7.48 -12.81 -4.45
CA SER A 84 -8.63 -13.72 -4.49
C SER A 84 -8.66 -14.72 -3.33
N ASN A 85 -7.51 -14.92 -2.67
CA ASN A 85 -7.33 -15.85 -1.57
C ASN A 85 -6.94 -15.13 -0.29
N ALA A 86 -7.43 -15.62 0.85
CA ALA A 86 -7.08 -15.06 2.14
C ALA A 86 -5.72 -15.58 2.65
N THR A 87 -4.94 -14.70 3.25
CA THR A 87 -3.84 -15.03 4.14
C THR A 87 -4.41 -15.41 5.51
N LYS A 88 -4.12 -16.64 5.95
CA LYS A 88 -4.55 -17.14 7.26
C LYS A 88 -3.62 -16.60 8.34
N THR A 89 -4.20 -16.01 9.38
CA THR A 89 -3.47 -15.55 10.58
C THR A 89 -4.16 -16.09 11.83
N GLU A 90 -3.50 -16.01 12.99
CA GLU A 90 -4.10 -16.35 14.28
C GLU A 90 -5.37 -15.54 14.59
N LYS A 91 -5.45 -14.31 14.05
CA LYS A 91 -6.59 -13.38 14.25
C LYS A 91 -7.67 -13.53 13.17
N GLY A 92 -7.54 -14.50 12.28
CA GLY A 92 -8.50 -14.79 11.22
C GLY A 92 -7.94 -14.64 9.80
N ASN A 93 -8.84 -14.63 8.84
CA ASN A 93 -8.54 -14.61 7.41
C ASN A 93 -8.55 -13.17 6.87
N PHE A 94 -7.42 -12.74 6.33
CA PHE A 94 -7.24 -11.41 5.77
C PHE A 94 -6.93 -11.47 4.28
N PHE A 95 -7.49 -10.54 3.53
CA PHE A 95 -7.23 -10.37 2.11
C PHE A 95 -6.29 -9.19 1.91
N LYS A 96 -5.26 -9.38 1.11
CA LYS A 96 -4.33 -8.32 0.76
C LYS A 96 -4.98 -7.43 -0.30
N VAL A 97 -4.88 -6.13 -0.09
CA VAL A 97 -5.36 -5.09 -1.01
C VAL A 97 -4.19 -4.18 -1.32
N GLU A 98 -3.98 -3.96 -2.62
CA GLU A 98 -2.93 -3.09 -3.13
C GLU A 98 -3.56 -1.92 -3.84
N ALA A 99 -3.07 -0.72 -3.54
CA ALA A 99 -3.45 0.50 -4.20
C ALA A 99 -2.22 1.22 -4.73
N GLU A 100 -2.29 1.69 -5.96
CA GLU A 100 -1.20 2.41 -6.61
C GLU A 100 -1.49 3.91 -6.67
N THR A 101 -0.43 4.70 -6.57
CA THR A 101 -0.50 6.14 -6.83
C THR A 101 0.81 6.67 -7.39
N SER A 102 0.71 7.80 -8.09
CA SER A 102 1.85 8.57 -8.55
C SER A 102 2.13 9.72 -7.58
N LEU A 103 3.40 9.92 -7.27
CA LEU A 103 3.88 10.95 -6.36
C LEU A 103 4.13 12.26 -7.10
N THR A 104 3.87 13.37 -6.41
CA THR A 104 4.43 14.67 -6.80
C THR A 104 5.93 14.71 -6.52
N ASP A 105 6.66 15.65 -7.12
CA ASP A 105 8.09 15.85 -6.84
C ASP A 105 8.36 16.03 -5.34
N GLU A 106 7.57 16.87 -4.67
CA GLU A 106 7.69 17.10 -3.24
C GLU A 106 7.46 15.82 -2.41
N GLN A 107 6.47 15.02 -2.80
CA GLN A 107 6.19 13.75 -2.11
C GLN A 107 7.32 12.75 -2.34
N ALA A 108 7.85 12.66 -3.56
CA ALA A 108 8.92 11.72 -3.91
C ALA A 108 10.24 12.00 -3.17
N GLU A 109 10.55 13.27 -2.88
CA GLU A 109 11.74 13.65 -2.10
C GLU A 109 11.63 13.29 -0.62
N LYS A 110 10.43 13.42 -0.04
CA LYS A 110 10.18 13.27 1.40
C LYS A 110 9.74 11.86 1.82
N LEU A 111 9.07 11.14 0.93
CA LEU A 111 8.54 9.80 1.22
C LEU A 111 9.67 8.77 1.31
N ARG A 112 9.47 7.77 2.17
CA ARG A 112 10.34 6.60 2.31
C ARG A 112 9.50 5.33 2.27
N TYR A 113 10.09 4.24 1.79
CA TYR A 113 9.45 2.93 1.84
C TYR A 113 9.36 2.43 3.29
N GLY A 114 8.35 1.61 3.57
CA GLY A 114 8.14 0.99 4.89
C GLY A 114 7.41 1.87 5.91
N ILE A 115 6.90 3.04 5.50
CA ILE A 115 6.06 3.87 6.38
C ILE A 115 4.72 3.18 6.62
N GLU A 116 4.31 3.13 7.88
CA GLU A 116 3.01 2.65 8.31
C GLU A 116 2.06 3.83 8.59
N GLY A 117 0.76 3.58 8.41
CA GLY A 117 -0.25 4.63 8.57
C GLY A 117 -1.66 4.07 8.49
N ARG A 118 -2.62 4.98 8.42
CA ARG A 118 -4.05 4.65 8.32
C ARG A 118 -4.50 4.67 6.87
N ALA A 119 -5.00 3.54 6.38
CA ALA A 119 -5.69 3.44 5.09
C ALA A 119 -7.21 3.47 5.29
N VAL A 120 -7.91 4.31 4.52
CA VAL A 120 -9.38 4.39 4.50
C VAL A 120 -9.85 4.19 3.07
N VAL A 121 -10.68 3.17 2.83
CA VAL A 121 -11.29 2.92 1.52
C VAL A 121 -12.56 3.74 1.38
N ILE A 122 -12.71 4.43 0.24
CA ILE A 122 -13.89 5.22 -0.09
C ILE A 122 -14.82 4.36 -0.94
N THR A 123 -15.75 3.65 -0.30
CA THR A 123 -16.69 2.69 -0.92
C THR A 123 -17.91 3.33 -1.58
N GLY A 124 -18.02 4.67 -1.56
CA GLY A 124 -19.10 5.40 -2.23
C GLY A 124 -19.10 6.89 -1.92
N ARG A 125 -19.80 7.66 -2.76
CA ARG A 125 -20.06 9.10 -2.53
C ARG A 125 -21.56 9.33 -2.50
N LYS A 126 -22.07 9.91 -1.41
CA LYS A 126 -23.47 10.32 -1.28
C LYS A 126 -23.52 11.83 -1.07
N THR A 127 -24.35 12.53 -1.84
CA THR A 127 -24.59 13.95 -1.61
C THR A 127 -25.49 14.12 -0.38
N TYR A 128 -25.36 15.25 0.32
CA TYR A 128 -26.22 15.56 1.47
C TYR A 128 -27.71 15.49 1.12
N PHE A 129 -28.10 16.01 -0.05
CA PHE A 129 -29.49 15.94 -0.51
C PHE A 129 -29.99 14.49 -0.64
N ASN A 130 -29.21 13.62 -1.31
CA ASN A 130 -29.59 12.21 -1.48
C ASN A 130 -29.63 11.47 -0.14
N TYR A 131 -28.75 11.82 0.81
CA TYR A 131 -28.81 11.27 2.16
C TYR A 131 -30.13 11.59 2.86
N TYR A 132 -30.57 12.86 2.85
CA TYR A 132 -31.83 13.25 3.48
C TYR A 132 -33.06 12.75 2.72
N LEU A 133 -33.00 12.65 1.39
CA LEU A 133 -34.07 12.09 0.58
C LEU A 133 -34.30 10.61 0.91
N ASP A 134 -33.23 9.82 1.03
CA ASP A 134 -33.34 8.40 1.37
C ASP A 134 -33.88 8.20 2.81
N LEU A 135 -33.46 9.05 3.75
CA LEU A 135 -33.98 9.07 5.12
C LEU A 135 -35.48 9.40 5.15
N PHE A 136 -35.93 10.35 4.32
CA PHE A 136 -37.33 10.71 4.19
C PHE A 136 -38.16 9.60 3.53
N LEU A 137 -37.59 8.92 2.52
CA LEU A 137 -38.25 7.86 1.75
C LEU A 137 -38.15 6.45 2.37
N ARG A 138 -37.44 6.29 3.51
CA ARG A 138 -37.16 4.99 4.17
C ARG A 138 -36.59 3.94 3.22
N ARG A 139 -35.66 4.36 2.38
CA ARG A 139 -34.91 3.45 1.50
C ARG A 139 -33.51 3.32 2.08
N ASP A 140 -33.32 2.28 2.87
CA ASP A 140 -31.99 1.83 3.30
C ASP A 140 -31.33 1.03 2.16
#